data_AF-X1DSN2-F1
#
_entry.id   AF-X1DSN2-F1
#
_cell.length_a   1.000
_cell.length_b   1.000
_cell.length_c   1.000
_cell.angle_alpha   90.00
_cell.angle_beta   90.00
_cell.angle_gamma   90.00
#
_symmetry.space_group_name_H-M   'P 1'
#
loop_
_entity.id
_entity.type
_entity.pdbx_description
1 polymer ?
#
loop_
_entity_poly.entity_id
_entity_poly.type
_entity_poly.pdbx_seq_one_letter_code
_entity_poly.pdbx_strand_id
1 'polypeptide(L)'
;FVALLQRLEEIQNPEVLYSISRLYTELKDNDTSIRLMKRALRYTEDISFIFEVKRDLSIIYKRFSMWEKAEKLWTELLSETPFEPFPYIELAKFYEHKLRDFKKAKEIINILKEKLGEGWEFCTYDDILKRDIRLDRKMEKD
;
A
#
# COMPACT_ATOMS: atom_id res chain seq x y z
N PHE A 1 -16.35 -30.12 1.49
CA PHE A 1 -15.18 -29.23 1.29
C PHE A 1 -15.02 -28.84 -0.19
N VAL A 2 -14.91 -29.80 -1.12
CA VAL A 2 -14.77 -29.53 -2.58
C VAL A 2 -15.92 -28.68 -3.17
N ALA A 3 -17.18 -28.98 -2.85
CA ALA A 3 -18.33 -28.20 -3.33
C ALA A 3 -18.38 -26.75 -2.78
N LEU A 4 -17.81 -26.51 -1.59
CA LEU A 4 -17.72 -25.17 -1.00
C LEU A 4 -16.64 -24.35 -1.70
N LEU A 5 -15.51 -24.97 -2.04
CA LEU A 5 -14.44 -24.36 -2.83
C LEU A 5 -14.90 -23.99 -4.24
N GLN A 6 -15.71 -24.84 -4.89
CA GLN A 6 -16.31 -24.52 -6.20
C GLN A 6 -17.24 -23.29 -6.11
N ARG A 7 -18.07 -23.20 -5.08
CA ARG A 7 -18.94 -22.02 -4.87
C ARG A 7 -18.17 -20.73 -4.58
N LEU A 8 -16.97 -20.81 -3.98
CA LEU A 8 -16.11 -19.64 -3.80
C LEU A 8 -15.64 -19.05 -5.14
N GLU A 9 -15.55 -19.84 -6.20
CA GLU A 9 -15.19 -19.37 -7.54
C GLU A 9 -16.31 -18.56 -8.21
N GLU A 10 -17.56 -18.76 -7.78
CA GLU A 10 -18.73 -18.06 -8.33
C GLU A 10 -19.01 -16.71 -7.65
N ILE A 11 -18.43 -16.45 -6.47
CA ILE A 11 -18.64 -15.19 -5.75
C ILE A 11 -18.06 -14.00 -6.55
N GLN A 12 -18.89 -13.02 -6.84
CA GLN A 12 -18.47 -11.77 -7.50
C GLN A 12 -18.56 -10.55 -6.59
N ASN A 13 -19.25 -10.64 -5.46
CA ASN A 13 -19.34 -9.52 -4.53
C ASN A 13 -17.94 -9.19 -3.95
N PRO A 14 -17.42 -7.98 -4.18
CA PRO A 14 -16.04 -7.62 -3.84
C PRO A 14 -15.78 -7.56 -2.33
N GLU A 15 -16.75 -7.11 -1.53
CA GLU A 15 -16.66 -7.05 -0.07
C GLU A 15 -16.59 -8.44 0.57
N VAL A 16 -17.39 -9.38 0.04
CA VAL A 16 -17.36 -10.78 0.49
C VAL A 16 -16.01 -11.41 0.15
N LEU A 17 -15.52 -11.21 -1.08
CA LEU A 17 -14.20 -11.72 -1.51
C LEU A 17 -13.07 -11.18 -0.63
N TYR A 18 -13.11 -9.88 -0.30
CA TYR A 18 -12.13 -9.24 0.56
C TYR A 18 -12.23 -9.73 2.01
N SER A 19 -13.43 -9.86 2.56
CA SER A 19 -13.65 -10.41 3.91
C SER A 19 -13.09 -11.83 4.03
N ILE A 20 -13.31 -12.67 3.02
CA ILE A 20 -12.74 -14.02 2.97
C ILE A 20 -11.21 -13.95 2.83
N SER A 21 -10.67 -13.04 2.01
CA SER A 21 -9.21 -12.89 1.89
C SER A 21 -8.55 -12.57 3.22
N ARG A 22 -9.18 -11.74 4.06
CA ARG A 22 -8.67 -11.40 5.39
C ARG A 22 -8.62 -12.61 6.30
N LEU A 23 -9.63 -13.49 6.26
CA LEU A 23 -9.59 -14.76 6.98
C LEU A 23 -8.41 -15.63 6.53
N TYR A 24 -8.17 -15.74 5.22
CA TYR A 24 -7.01 -16.50 4.71
C TYR A 24 -5.67 -15.86 5.09
N THR A 25 -5.58 -14.53 5.21
CA THR A 25 -4.40 -13.84 5.74
C THR A 25 -4.12 -14.25 7.19
N GLU A 26 -5.15 -14.33 8.05
CA GLU A 26 -5.02 -14.80 9.45
C GLU A 26 -4.59 -16.27 9.51
N LEU A 27 -5.10 -17.10 8.60
CA LEU A 27 -4.71 -18.50 8.44
C LEU A 27 -3.32 -18.69 7.78
N LYS A 28 -2.62 -17.60 7.46
CA LYS A 28 -1.31 -17.58 6.80
C LYS A 28 -1.28 -18.19 5.40
N ASP A 29 -2.43 -18.42 4.78
CA ASP A 29 -2.55 -18.80 3.37
C ASP A 29 -2.64 -17.52 2.52
N ASN A 30 -1.46 -16.96 2.27
CA ASN A 30 -1.31 -15.69 1.57
C ASN A 30 -1.62 -15.82 0.08
N ASP A 31 -1.38 -16.98 -0.52
CA ASP A 31 -1.67 -17.18 -1.94
C ASP A 31 -3.17 -17.10 -2.19
N THR A 32 -3.99 -17.75 -1.36
CA THR A 32 -5.45 -17.65 -1.47
C THR A 32 -5.94 -16.24 -1.16
N SER A 33 -5.40 -15.60 -0.13
CA SER A 33 -5.71 -14.20 0.19
C SER A 33 -5.45 -13.26 -1.00
N ILE A 34 -4.24 -13.31 -1.58
CA ILE A 34 -3.86 -12.48 -2.74
C ILE A 34 -4.78 -12.73 -3.93
N ARG A 35 -5.12 -13.99 -4.23
CA ARG A 35 -6.03 -14.32 -5.35
C ARG A 35 -7.42 -13.70 -5.15
N LEU A 36 -7.95 -13.75 -3.93
CA LEU A 36 -9.26 -13.21 -3.58
C LEU A 36 -9.28 -11.68 -3.61
N MET A 37 -8.25 -11.01 -3.07
CA MET A 37 -8.12 -9.54 -3.14
C MET A 37 -8.05 -9.06 -4.59
N LYS A 38 -7.26 -9.72 -5.43
CA LYS A 38 -7.21 -9.43 -6.88
C LYS A 38 -8.55 -9.67 -7.57
N ARG A 39 -9.38 -10.59 -7.08
CA ARG A 39 -10.75 -10.78 -7.57
C ARG A 39 -11.66 -9.64 -7.14
N ALA A 40 -11.61 -9.24 -5.87
CA ALA A 40 -12.38 -8.12 -5.35
C ALA A 40 -12.12 -6.85 -6.18
N LEU A 41 -10.85 -6.54 -6.48
CA LEU A 41 -10.46 -5.39 -7.30
C LEU A 41 -10.98 -5.42 -8.75
N ARG A 42 -11.41 -6.57 -9.27
CA ARG A 42 -12.01 -6.66 -10.62
C ARG A 42 -13.51 -6.36 -10.65
N TYR A 43 -14.17 -6.37 -9.49
CA TYR A 43 -15.63 -6.27 -9.37
C TYR A 43 -16.06 -5.00 -8.62
N THR A 44 -15.15 -4.04 -8.43
CA THR A 44 -15.43 -2.80 -7.72
C THR A 44 -14.82 -1.61 -8.45
N GLU A 45 -15.56 -0.51 -8.44
CA GLU A 45 -15.13 0.82 -8.88
C GLU A 45 -15.10 1.83 -7.71
N ASP A 46 -15.45 1.39 -6.50
CA ASP A 46 -15.42 2.24 -5.31
C ASP A 46 -13.97 2.51 -4.90
N ILE A 47 -13.53 3.75 -5.09
CA ILE A 47 -12.17 4.21 -4.82
C ILE A 47 -11.77 3.97 -3.35
N SER A 48 -12.68 4.18 -2.41
CA SER A 48 -12.38 4.01 -0.97
C SER A 48 -12.12 2.54 -0.66
N PHE A 49 -12.91 1.66 -1.26
CA PHE A 49 -12.73 0.22 -1.12
C PHE A 49 -11.50 -0.29 -1.87
N ILE A 50 -11.23 0.21 -3.08
CA ILE A 50 -10.01 -0.09 -3.85
C ILE A 50 -8.77 0.26 -3.03
N PHE A 51 -8.76 1.44 -2.39
CA PHE A 51 -7.68 1.86 -1.51
C PHE A 51 -7.45 0.85 -0.39
N GLU A 52 -8.51 0.44 0.32
CA GLU A 52 -8.40 -0.50 1.43
C GLU A 52 -7.81 -1.85 0.97
N VAL A 53 -8.33 -2.41 -0.12
CA VAL A 53 -7.88 -3.70 -0.64
C VAL A 53 -6.43 -3.62 -1.14
N LYS A 54 -6.05 -2.57 -1.89
CA LYS A 54 -4.68 -2.40 -2.38
C LYS A 54 -3.69 -2.13 -1.25
N ARG A 55 -4.09 -1.35 -0.23
CA ARG A 55 -3.29 -1.11 0.99
C ARG A 55 -2.94 -2.44 1.65
N ASP A 56 -3.93 -3.25 1.97
CA ASP A 56 -3.72 -4.53 2.66
C ASP A 56 -2.93 -5.52 1.78
N LEU A 57 -3.20 -5.56 0.47
CA LEU A 57 -2.47 -6.40 -0.47
C LEU A 57 -0.98 -5.99 -0.57
N SER A 58 -0.69 -4.69 -0.53
CA SER A 58 0.69 -4.18 -0.54
C SER A 58 1.45 -4.57 0.73
N ILE A 59 0.77 -4.62 1.89
CA ILE A 59 1.36 -5.08 3.16
C ILE A 59 1.74 -6.55 3.07
N ILE A 60 0.88 -7.39 2.47
CA ILE A 60 1.19 -8.80 2.22
C ILE A 60 2.42 -8.92 1.31
N TYR A 61 2.44 -8.23 0.16
CA TYR A 61 3.59 -8.27 -0.74
C TYR A 61 4.90 -7.83 -0.06
N LYS A 62 4.85 -6.75 0.71
CA LYS A 62 5.99 -6.27 1.51
C LYS A 62 6.50 -7.34 2.48
N ARG A 63 5.59 -7.99 3.23
CA ARG A 63 5.91 -9.04 4.20
C ARG A 63 6.64 -10.23 3.56
N PHE A 64 6.31 -10.56 2.32
CA PHE A 64 6.95 -11.63 1.55
C PHE A 64 8.07 -11.16 0.63
N SER A 65 8.60 -9.94 0.84
CA SER A 65 9.68 -9.37 0.04
C SER A 65 9.39 -9.28 -1.47
N MET A 66 8.11 -9.22 -1.87
CA MET A 66 7.68 -8.98 -3.24
C MET A 66 7.64 -7.47 -3.50
N TRP A 67 8.79 -6.83 -3.42
CA TRP A 67 8.91 -5.37 -3.36
C TRP A 67 8.38 -4.67 -4.62
N GLU A 68 8.63 -5.23 -5.79
CA GLU A 68 8.18 -4.67 -7.08
C GLU A 68 6.66 -4.67 -7.18
N LYS A 69 6.00 -5.69 -6.64
CA LYS A 69 4.53 -5.75 -6.61
C LYS A 69 3.94 -4.76 -5.61
N ALA A 70 4.61 -4.56 -4.47
CA ALA A 70 4.19 -3.59 -3.48
C ALA A 70 4.36 -2.15 -4.00
N GLU A 71 5.51 -1.85 -4.59
CA GLU A 71 5.83 -0.56 -5.23
C GLU A 71 4.81 -0.22 -6.31
N LYS A 72 4.49 -1.16 -7.20
CA LYS A 72 3.44 -0.96 -8.21
C LYS A 72 2.10 -0.54 -7.59
N LEU A 73 1.67 -1.21 -6.51
CA LEU A 73 0.40 -0.86 -5.86
C LEU A 73 0.43 0.52 -5.21
N TRP A 74 1.53 0.88 -4.54
CA TRP A 74 1.65 2.22 -3.96
C TRP A 74 1.64 3.29 -5.04
N THR A 75 2.33 3.07 -6.16
CA THR A 75 2.36 3.98 -7.30
C THR A 75 0.97 4.15 -7.93
N GLU A 76 0.20 3.07 -8.10
CA GLU A 76 -1.20 3.15 -8.55
C GLU A 76 -2.05 3.98 -7.57
N LEU A 77 -1.90 3.74 -6.26
CA LEU A 77 -2.63 4.45 -5.21
C LEU A 77 -2.32 5.95 -5.15
N LEU A 78 -1.13 6.41 -5.59
CA LEU A 78 -0.85 7.84 -5.69
C LEU A 78 -1.79 8.55 -6.68
N SER A 79 -2.19 7.85 -7.74
CA SER A 79 -3.10 8.40 -8.76
C SER A 79 -4.56 8.31 -8.36
N GLU A 80 -4.94 7.22 -7.69
CA GLU A 80 -6.33 6.94 -7.28
C GLU A 80 -6.71 7.71 -6.00
N THR A 81 -5.74 7.89 -5.10
CA THR A 81 -5.93 8.50 -3.78
C THR A 81 -4.83 9.53 -3.49
N PRO A 82 -4.79 10.66 -4.21
CA PRO A 82 -3.66 11.58 -4.17
C PRO A 82 -3.45 12.23 -2.80
N PHE A 83 -4.47 12.32 -1.96
CA PHE A 83 -4.38 12.92 -0.61
C PHE A 83 -4.12 11.90 0.50
N GLU A 84 -4.13 10.60 0.18
CA GLU A 84 -3.87 9.55 1.17
C GLU A 84 -2.36 9.46 1.46
N PRO A 85 -1.91 9.64 2.71
CA PRO A 85 -0.46 9.65 3.03
C PRO A 85 0.20 8.27 2.92
N PHE A 86 -0.57 7.19 3.09
CA PHE A 86 -0.06 5.82 3.12
C PHE A 86 0.86 5.47 1.93
N PRO A 87 0.44 5.60 0.65
CA PRO A 87 1.28 5.21 -0.49
C PRO A 87 2.58 6.00 -0.58
N TYR A 88 2.58 7.31 -0.27
CA TYR A 88 3.79 8.13 -0.26
C TYR A 88 4.78 7.66 0.81
N ILE A 89 4.30 7.39 2.03
CA ILE A 89 5.16 6.95 3.14
C ILE A 89 5.81 5.60 2.83
N GLU A 90 5.06 4.66 2.27
CA GLU A 90 5.59 3.35 1.91
C GLU A 90 6.56 3.40 0.72
N LEU A 91 6.29 4.21 -0.31
CA LEU A 91 7.25 4.47 -1.40
C LEU A 91 8.53 5.11 -0.89
N ALA A 92 8.44 6.13 -0.03
CA ALA A 92 9.61 6.75 0.57
C ALA A 92 10.44 5.74 1.38
N LYS A 93 9.79 4.88 2.18
CA LYS A 93 10.48 3.78 2.90
C LYS A 93 11.15 2.80 1.93
N PHE A 94 10.51 2.48 0.81
CA PHE A 94 11.06 1.57 -0.19
C PHE A 94 12.31 2.16 -0.85
N TYR A 95 12.23 3.40 -1.36
CA TYR A 95 13.39 4.08 -1.95
C TYR A 95 14.52 4.25 -0.92
N GLU A 96 14.21 4.64 0.31
CA GLU A 96 15.21 4.84 1.36
C GLU A 96 15.90 3.52 1.79
N HIS A 97 15.14 2.47 2.05
CA HIS A 97 15.66 1.26 2.71
C HIS A 97 16.07 0.16 1.74
N LYS A 98 15.38 0.04 0.60
CA LYS A 98 15.62 -1.05 -0.37
C LYS A 98 16.51 -0.62 -1.50
N LEU A 99 16.25 0.55 -2.09
CA LEU A 99 17.04 1.04 -3.22
C LEU A 99 18.19 1.96 -2.80
N ARG A 100 18.19 2.44 -1.54
CA ARG A 100 19.13 3.45 -1.04
C ARG A 100 19.11 4.73 -1.88
N ASP A 101 17.99 5.02 -2.52
CA ASP A 101 17.76 6.22 -3.32
C ASP A 101 17.13 7.30 -2.43
N PHE A 102 17.98 8.01 -1.67
CA PHE A 102 17.51 9.02 -0.73
C PHE A 102 16.92 10.24 -1.43
N LYS A 103 17.40 10.57 -2.64
CA LYS A 103 16.88 11.67 -3.45
C LYS A 103 15.43 11.40 -3.84
N LYS A 104 15.14 10.21 -4.38
CA LYS A 104 13.77 9.83 -4.75
C LYS A 104 12.87 9.67 -3.53
N ALA A 105 13.39 9.14 -2.42
CA ALA A 105 12.63 9.09 -1.17
C ALA A 105 12.22 10.49 -0.70
N LYS A 106 13.12 11.48 -0.79
CA LYS A 106 12.86 12.88 -0.41
C LYS A 106 11.86 13.55 -1.34
N GLU A 107 11.98 13.32 -2.65
CA GLU A 107 11.04 13.81 -3.65
C GLU A 107 9.60 13.36 -3.34
N ILE A 108 9.39 12.08 -3.05
CA ILE A 108 8.07 11.54 -2.68
C ILE A 108 7.50 12.20 -1.42
N ILE A 109 8.34 12.45 -0.40
CA ILE A 109 7.91 13.14 0.82
C ILE A 109 7.55 14.61 0.54
N ASN A 110 8.31 15.30 -0.30
CA ASN A 110 8.02 16.68 -0.68
C ASN A 110 6.68 16.79 -1.42
N ILE A 111 6.40 15.86 -2.36
CA ILE A 111 5.10 15.82 -3.05
C ILE A 111 3.95 15.66 -2.05
N LEU A 112 4.10 14.78 -1.05
CA LEU A 112 3.08 14.63 -0.01
C LEU A 112 2.90 15.93 0.79
N LYS A 113 3.99 16.57 1.20
CA LYS A 113 3.94 17.85 1.95
C LYS A 113 3.22 18.93 1.15
N GLU A 114 3.52 19.08 -0.13
CA GLU A 114 2.83 20.02 -1.03
C GLU A 114 1.33 19.76 -1.10
N LYS A 115 0.91 18.49 -1.13
CA LYS A 115 -0.51 18.11 -1.19
C LYS A 115 -1.25 18.32 0.13
N LEU A 116 -0.57 18.14 1.25
CA LEU A 116 -1.13 18.40 2.58
C LEU A 116 -1.21 19.91 2.88
N GLY A 117 -0.36 20.71 2.24
CA GLY A 117 -0.34 22.16 2.41
C GLY A 117 0.29 22.59 3.74
N GLU A 118 -0.05 23.80 4.18
CA GLU A 118 0.41 24.33 5.46
C GLU A 118 -0.13 23.50 6.63
N GLY A 119 0.73 23.19 7.60
CA GLY A 119 0.35 22.42 8.79
C GLY A 119 0.52 20.91 8.66
N TRP A 120 1.17 20.42 7.60
CA TRP A 120 1.60 19.01 7.50
C TRP A 120 2.47 18.59 8.70
N GLU A 121 3.15 19.54 9.34
CA GLU A 121 3.96 19.34 10.55
C GLU A 121 3.13 18.89 11.76
N PHE A 122 1.83 19.21 11.76
CA PHE A 122 0.88 18.82 12.80
C PHE A 122 0.10 17.56 12.45
N CYS A 123 0.30 17.00 11.25
CA CYS A 123 -0.31 15.72 10.90
C CYS A 123 0.24 14.62 11.81
N THR A 124 -0.65 13.74 12.28
CA THR A 124 -0.35 12.62 13.19
C THR A 124 0.57 11.55 12.59
N TYR A 125 0.95 11.69 11.32
CA TYR A 125 1.96 10.85 10.68
C TYR A 125 3.34 11.27 11.15
N ASP A 126 3.64 10.97 12.41
CA ASP A 126 4.94 11.06 13.07
C ASP A 126 6.10 10.50 12.20
N ASP A 127 5.75 9.60 11.28
CA ASP A 127 6.63 9.02 10.29
C ASP A 127 7.15 10.06 9.26
N ILE A 128 6.37 11.05 8.83
CA ILE A 128 6.76 12.01 7.78
C ILE A 128 7.88 12.93 8.27
N LEU A 129 7.66 13.68 9.36
CA LEU A 129 8.63 14.63 9.91
C LEU A 129 9.96 13.94 10.26
N LYS A 130 9.88 12.79 10.94
CA LYS A 130 11.07 12.00 11.28
C LYS A 130 11.79 11.46 10.04
N ARG A 131 11.07 11.18 8.94
CA ARG A 131 11.70 10.80 7.66
C ARG A 131 12.42 11.97 7.04
N ASP A 132 11.75 13.11 6.97
CA ASP A 132 12.20 14.30 6.27
C ASP A 132 13.58 14.73 6.78
N ILE A 133 13.68 14.89 8.10
CA ILE A 133 14.92 15.22 8.81
C ILE A 133 16.01 14.16 8.60
N ARG A 134 15.62 12.87 8.60
CA ARG A 134 16.58 11.77 8.43
C ARG A 134 17.12 11.70 7.00
N LEU A 135 16.28 11.96 5.99
CA LEU A 135 16.67 11.98 4.59
C LEU A 135 17.62 13.14 4.31
N ASP A 136 17.36 14.33 4.85
CA ASP A 136 18.26 15.49 4.71
C ASP A 136 19.68 15.16 5.20
N ARG A 137 19.79 14.61 6.41
CA ARG A 137 21.08 14.20 7.00
C ARG A 137 21.80 13.10 6.21
N LYS A 138 21.08 12.28 5.44
CA LYS A 138 21.68 11.21 4.62
C LYS A 138 22.15 11.77 3.29
N MET A 139 21.39 12.67 2.68
CA MET A 139 21.76 13.34 1.44
C MET A 139 22.97 14.26 1.59
N GLU A 140 23.21 14.82 2.78
CA GLU A 140 24.42 15.59 3.08
C GLU A 140 25.70 14.74 3.16
N LYS A 141 25.58 13.41 3.25
CA LYS A 141 26.69 12.48 3.46
C LYS A 141 27.04 11.64 2.23
N ASP A 142 26.22 11.71 1.19
CA ASP A 142 26.40 11.04 -0.11
C ASP A 142 27.01 12.00 -1.13
#